data_AF-A0A0U1CYV2-F1
#
_entry.id   AF-A0A0U1CYV2-F1
#
_cell.length_a   1.000
_cell.length_b   1.000
_cell.length_c   1.000
_cell.angle_alpha   90.00
_cell.angle_beta   90.00
_cell.angle_gamma   90.00
#
_symmetry.space_group_name_H-M   'P 1'
#
loop_
_entity.id
_entity.type
_entity.pdbx_description
1 polymer ?
#
loop_
_entity_poly.entity_id
_entity_poly.type
_entity_poly.pdbx_seq_one_letter_code
_entity_poly.pdbx_strand_id
1 'polypeptide(L)'
;MLGFQAFARRTSRFLAGVVRTLTPVKKMLVAAVVFGASTMPMGALATGVAAADDYTGQKYSDVQSSLADAGMKGVVATRDGDSLSDDDCVVTHSENAHWHKGDDFAPVTDTVLLSLNCNAGVATAKTPGNSAASPEGRAAIAAAKQQAAEEQQQAEADQAKAKH
;
A
#
# COMPACT_ATOMS: atom_id res chain seq x y z
N MET A 1 -14.01 -9.62 -67.58
CA MET A 1 -12.59 -9.98 -67.44
C MET A 1 -12.34 -10.22 -65.95
N LEU A 2 -12.51 -11.45 -65.46
CA LEU A 2 -11.44 -12.45 -65.22
C LEU A 2 -10.36 -11.90 -64.26
N GLY A 3 -10.11 -12.42 -63.07
CA GLY A 3 -10.64 -13.57 -62.35
C GLY A 3 -9.92 -13.70 -60.99
N PHE A 4 -10.68 -13.99 -59.94
CA PHE A 4 -10.22 -14.35 -58.60
C PHE A 4 -10.13 -15.89 -58.54
N GLN A 5 -8.95 -16.47 -58.31
CA GLN A 5 -8.80 -17.89 -57.92
C GLN A 5 -8.81 -17.96 -56.38
N ALA A 6 -9.67 -18.67 -55.65
CA ALA A 6 -10.12 -20.06 -55.69
C ALA A 6 -9.06 -21.09 -55.27
N PHE A 7 -9.05 -21.47 -53.98
CA PHE A 7 -8.81 -22.87 -53.59
C PHE A 7 -9.45 -23.20 -52.25
N ALA A 8 -10.68 -23.71 -52.32
CA ALA A 8 -11.30 -24.51 -51.27
C ALA A 8 -10.98 -25.99 -51.53
N ARG A 9 -10.49 -26.73 -50.53
CA ARG A 9 -10.65 -28.20 -50.48
C ARG A 9 -11.03 -28.68 -49.09
N ARG A 10 -12.28 -29.10 -49.05
CA ARG A 10 -12.99 -29.96 -48.09
C ARG A 10 -12.45 -31.39 -48.19
N THR A 11 -12.21 -32.05 -47.05
CA THR A 11 -12.32 -33.52 -46.95
C THR A 11 -12.84 -33.94 -45.59
N SER A 12 -13.94 -34.68 -45.64
CA SER A 12 -14.71 -35.33 -44.59
C SER A 12 -14.19 -36.75 -44.36
N ARG A 13 -14.09 -37.23 -43.10
CA ARG A 13 -14.22 -38.65 -42.68
C ARG A 13 -14.73 -38.66 -41.22
N PHE A 14 -15.98 -39.02 -40.93
CA PHE A 14 -16.56 -40.37 -40.79
C PHE A 14 -16.03 -41.18 -39.58
N LEU A 15 -17.00 -41.75 -38.82
CA LEU A 15 -16.94 -42.85 -37.84
C LEU A 15 -16.64 -42.43 -36.38
N ALA A 16 -17.65 -42.39 -35.50
CA ALA A 16 -18.29 -43.52 -34.82
C ALA A 16 -17.39 -44.18 -33.76
N GLY A 17 -17.76 -44.05 -32.47
CA GLY A 17 -17.05 -44.70 -31.37
C GLY A 17 -17.51 -44.26 -29.98
N VAL A 18 -18.69 -44.71 -29.56
CA VAL A 18 -19.06 -44.84 -28.14
C VAL A 18 -18.32 -46.05 -27.57
N VAL A 19 -17.78 -45.93 -26.34
CA VAL A 19 -17.45 -46.95 -25.30
C VAL A 19 -16.30 -46.35 -24.46
N ARG A 20 -16.58 -45.68 -23.34
CA ARG A 20 -16.74 -46.23 -21.98
C ARG A 20 -15.54 -47.08 -21.54
N THR A 21 -14.64 -46.51 -20.73
CA THR A 21 -14.02 -47.18 -19.57
C THR A 21 -12.99 -46.32 -18.81
N LEU A 22 -13.22 -46.25 -17.48
CA LEU A 22 -12.24 -46.43 -16.39
C LEU A 22 -11.18 -45.35 -16.10
N THR A 23 -11.42 -44.62 -15.02
CA THR A 23 -10.40 -44.10 -14.10
C THR A 23 -9.51 -45.23 -13.55
N PRO A 24 -8.24 -44.93 -13.23
CA PRO A 24 -7.89 -44.96 -11.81
C PRO A 24 -7.00 -43.79 -11.35
N VAL A 25 -7.37 -43.29 -10.17
CA VAL A 25 -6.67 -42.34 -9.30
C VAL A 25 -5.28 -42.88 -8.92
N LYS A 26 -4.24 -42.04 -9.03
CA LYS A 26 -2.90 -42.35 -8.51
C LYS A 26 -2.38 -41.22 -7.61
N LYS A 27 -2.57 -41.46 -6.30
CA LYS A 27 -1.67 -41.17 -5.15
C LYS A 27 -1.25 -39.70 -4.95
N MET A 28 -1.94 -38.94 -4.10
CA MET A 28 -1.64 -38.76 -2.66
C MET A 28 -0.14 -38.64 -2.34
N LEU A 29 0.29 -37.42 -2.00
CA LEU A 29 1.25 -37.17 -0.92
C LEU A 29 0.81 -35.90 -0.18
N VAL A 30 0.39 -36.14 1.07
CA VAL A 30 0.09 -35.17 2.11
C VAL A 30 1.42 -34.79 2.76
N ALA A 31 1.68 -33.49 2.92
CA ALA A 31 2.60 -32.99 3.94
C ALA A 31 1.92 -31.82 4.64
N ALA A 32 1.51 -32.08 5.87
CA ALA A 32 0.81 -31.18 6.76
C ALA A 32 1.78 -30.11 7.30
N VAL A 33 1.45 -28.83 7.11
CA VAL A 33 1.94 -27.75 7.98
C VAL A 33 0.84 -27.48 8.99
N VAL A 34 1.09 -27.94 10.20
CA VAL A 34 0.31 -27.65 11.41
C VAL A 34 0.47 -26.17 11.73
N PHE A 35 -0.52 -25.35 11.40
CA PHE A 35 -0.77 -24.09 12.11
C PHE A 35 -1.63 -24.41 13.33
N GLY A 36 -1.00 -24.60 14.48
CA GLY A 36 -1.69 -24.55 15.76
C GLY A 36 -2.04 -23.10 16.08
N ALA A 37 -3.32 -22.75 16.08
CA ALA A 37 -3.81 -21.51 16.70
C ALA A 37 -5.30 -21.65 17.07
N SER A 38 -5.53 -21.79 18.37
CA SER A 38 -6.71 -21.52 19.18
C SER A 38 -7.89 -20.83 18.48
N THR A 39 -9.03 -21.52 18.40
CA THR A 39 -10.32 -20.88 18.11
C THR A 39 -10.83 -20.13 19.34
N MET A 40 -10.52 -18.84 19.45
CA MET A 40 -11.31 -17.93 20.29
C MET A 40 -12.32 -17.20 19.39
N PRO A 41 -13.64 -17.34 19.61
CA PRO A 41 -14.61 -16.48 18.97
C PRO A 41 -14.55 -15.12 19.66
N MET A 42 -13.56 -14.30 19.31
CA MET A 42 -13.61 -12.87 19.62
C MET A 42 -14.68 -12.29 18.70
N GLY A 43 -15.79 -11.85 19.31
CA GLY A 43 -16.87 -11.17 18.61
C GLY A 43 -16.28 -10.11 17.68
N ALA A 44 -16.54 -10.28 16.38
CA ALA A 44 -16.22 -9.29 15.37
C ALA A 44 -17.12 -8.08 15.63
N LEU A 45 -16.67 -7.18 16.51
CA LEU A 45 -17.00 -5.79 16.40
C LEU A 45 -16.48 -5.40 15.02
N ALA A 46 -17.40 -5.24 14.07
CA ALA A 46 -17.09 -4.69 12.76
C ALA A 46 -16.58 -3.26 12.97
N THR A 47 -15.27 -3.12 13.21
CA THR A 47 -14.58 -1.85 13.10
C THR A 47 -14.68 -1.49 11.62
N GLY A 48 -15.61 -0.60 11.30
CA GLY A 48 -15.73 -0.07 9.95
C GLY A 48 -14.35 0.35 9.46
N VAL A 49 -13.94 -0.17 8.31
CA VAL A 49 -12.70 0.27 7.68
C VAL A 49 -12.97 1.70 7.23
N ALA A 50 -12.51 2.67 8.02
CA ALA A 50 -12.37 4.02 7.50
C ALA A 50 -11.41 3.92 6.31
N ALA A 51 -11.87 4.31 5.12
CA ALA A 51 -10.96 4.46 4.00
C ALA A 51 -9.94 5.51 4.44
N ALA A 52 -8.70 5.09 4.63
CA ALA A 52 -7.62 6.02 4.84
C ALA A 52 -7.43 6.80 3.53
N ASP A 53 -7.26 8.11 3.64
CA ASP A 53 -6.97 8.93 2.47
C ASP A 53 -5.66 8.49 1.81
N ASP A 54 -5.51 8.79 0.52
CA ASP A 54 -4.43 8.25 -0.32
C ASP A 54 -3.01 8.52 0.20
N TYR A 55 -2.84 9.57 1.00
CA TYR A 55 -1.55 10.02 1.54
C TYR A 55 -1.38 9.78 3.05
N THR A 56 -2.38 9.25 3.72
CA THR A 56 -2.34 9.05 5.18
C THR A 56 -1.28 8.03 5.58
N GLY A 57 -0.46 8.39 6.57
CA GLY A 57 0.66 7.59 7.05
C GLY A 57 1.99 7.82 6.31
N GLN A 58 2.01 8.60 5.24
CA GLN A 58 3.23 8.96 4.51
C GLN A 58 3.90 10.21 5.11
N LYS A 59 5.21 10.38 4.88
CA LYS A 59 5.91 11.62 5.24
C LYS A 59 5.48 12.76 4.32
N TYR A 60 5.38 13.96 4.87
CA TYR A 60 5.03 15.14 4.10
C TYR A 60 5.97 15.38 2.92
N SER A 61 7.28 15.18 3.08
CA SER A 61 8.25 15.31 1.99
C SER A 61 7.96 14.38 0.80
N ASP A 62 7.67 13.09 1.07
CA ASP A 62 7.33 12.10 0.05
C ASP A 62 6.00 12.44 -0.65
N VAL A 63 5.02 12.94 0.11
CA VAL A 63 3.72 13.36 -0.42
C VAL A 63 3.87 14.61 -1.28
N GLN A 64 4.67 15.59 -0.87
CA GLN A 64 4.95 16.79 -1.65
C GLN A 64 5.61 16.46 -2.99
N SER A 65 6.56 15.50 -3.00
CA SER A 65 7.14 14.99 -4.25
C SER A 65 6.10 14.29 -5.12
N SER A 66 5.29 13.41 -4.55
CA SER A 66 4.24 12.67 -5.28
C SER A 66 3.18 13.60 -5.87
N LEU A 67 2.79 14.65 -5.14
CA LEU A 67 1.85 15.66 -5.62
C LEU A 67 2.47 16.51 -6.74
N ALA A 68 3.74 16.91 -6.60
CA ALA A 68 4.44 17.64 -7.65
C ALA A 68 4.54 16.85 -8.96
N ASP A 69 4.82 15.54 -8.88
CA ASP A 69 4.86 14.64 -10.04
C ASP A 69 3.48 14.50 -10.71
N ALA A 70 2.40 14.58 -9.93
CA ALA A 70 1.02 14.61 -10.42
C ALA A 70 0.56 15.99 -10.92
N GLY A 71 1.41 17.03 -10.84
CA GLY A 71 1.04 18.41 -11.18
C GLY A 71 0.08 19.06 -10.17
N MET A 72 -0.03 18.47 -8.98
CA MET A 72 -0.89 18.92 -7.88
C MET A 72 -0.07 19.67 -6.83
N LYS A 73 -0.72 20.54 -6.06
CA LYS A 73 -0.10 21.30 -4.97
C LYS A 73 -0.60 20.78 -3.63
N GLY A 74 0.31 20.30 -2.79
CA GLY A 74 0.00 20.04 -1.38
C GLY A 74 0.11 21.32 -0.55
N VAL A 75 -0.92 21.60 0.25
CA VAL A 75 -0.99 22.72 1.18
C VAL A 75 -1.28 22.19 2.58
N VAL A 76 -0.51 22.64 3.56
CA VAL A 76 -0.74 22.29 4.96
C VAL A 76 -2.03 22.95 5.46
N ALA A 77 -3.03 22.13 5.76
CA ALA A 77 -4.34 22.55 6.26
C ALA A 77 -4.30 22.71 7.78
N THR A 78 -3.70 21.74 8.46
CA THR A 78 -3.59 21.70 9.92
C THR A 78 -2.27 21.05 10.30
N ARG A 79 -1.69 21.52 11.39
CA ARG A 79 -0.44 21.00 11.94
C ARG A 79 -0.62 20.76 13.43
N ASP A 80 -0.52 19.50 13.82
CA ASP A 80 -0.58 19.06 15.21
C ASP A 80 0.82 18.77 15.73
N GLY A 81 1.25 19.53 16.74
CA GLY A 81 2.58 19.40 17.32
C GLY A 81 3.65 20.28 16.67
N ASP A 82 4.83 20.29 17.30
CA ASP A 82 5.96 21.15 16.92
C ASP A 82 7.34 20.53 17.14
N SER A 83 7.38 19.23 17.47
CA SER A 83 8.62 18.56 17.83
C SER A 83 9.46 18.11 16.63
N LEU A 84 8.85 17.98 15.45
CA LEU A 84 9.51 17.64 14.18
C LEU A 84 9.49 18.81 13.19
N SER A 85 10.42 18.81 12.23
CA SER A 85 10.34 19.64 11.02
C SER A 85 9.25 19.16 10.10
N ASP A 86 8.69 20.08 9.29
CA ASP A 86 7.54 19.79 8.43
C ASP A 86 7.79 18.60 7.48
N ASP A 87 9.00 18.48 6.94
CA ASP A 87 9.40 17.37 6.05
C ASP A 87 9.31 15.99 6.71
N ASP A 88 9.43 15.94 8.04
CA ASP A 88 9.38 14.70 8.82
C ASP A 88 8.02 14.41 9.42
N CYS A 89 7.06 15.32 9.28
CA CYS A 89 5.71 15.12 9.78
C CYS A 89 4.97 14.07 8.96
N VAL A 90 4.12 13.31 9.63
CA VAL A 90 3.30 12.28 9.00
C VAL A 90 1.93 12.87 8.66
N VAL A 91 1.48 12.65 7.43
CA VAL A 91 0.12 13.05 7.02
C VAL A 91 -0.89 12.16 7.73
N THR A 92 -1.86 12.77 8.42
CA THR A 92 -2.93 12.07 9.15
C THR A 92 -4.26 12.11 8.42
N HIS A 93 -4.45 13.09 7.54
CA HIS A 93 -5.63 13.25 6.71
C HIS A 93 -5.26 14.03 5.45
N SER A 94 -5.88 13.69 4.33
CA SER A 94 -5.74 14.44 3.10
C SER A 94 -7.06 14.58 2.37
N GLU A 95 -7.37 15.77 1.90
CA GLU A 95 -8.60 16.05 1.13
C GLU A 95 -8.34 17.03 -0.01
N ASN A 96 -9.21 17.06 -1.02
CA ASN A 96 -9.12 18.07 -2.07
C ASN A 96 -9.64 19.42 -1.56
N ALA A 97 -9.03 20.50 -2.04
CA ALA A 97 -9.48 21.85 -1.74
C ALA A 97 -10.94 22.05 -2.20
N HIS A 98 -11.80 22.46 -1.27
CA HIS A 98 -13.24 22.65 -1.52
C HIS A 98 -13.62 24.12 -1.77
N TRP A 99 -12.64 25.02 -1.96
CA TRP A 99 -12.89 26.44 -2.19
C TRP A 99 -12.74 26.84 -3.66
N HIS A 100 -13.29 28.01 -3.97
CA HIS A 100 -13.18 28.68 -5.26
C HIS A 100 -12.13 29.79 -5.18
N LYS A 101 -11.49 30.13 -6.31
CA LYS A 101 -10.47 31.19 -6.36
C LYS A 101 -10.66 32.11 -7.58
N GLY A 102 -10.24 33.36 -7.43
CA GLY A 102 -10.28 34.37 -8.49
C GLY A 102 -11.66 35.02 -8.65
N ASP A 103 -11.73 35.98 -9.58
CA ASP A 103 -12.96 36.77 -9.81
C ASP A 103 -14.07 35.95 -10.49
N ASP A 104 -13.70 34.86 -11.17
CA ASP A 104 -14.63 33.96 -11.88
C ASP A 104 -15.18 32.82 -11.01
N PHE A 105 -14.81 32.75 -9.72
CA PHE A 105 -15.22 31.69 -8.78
C PHE A 105 -14.97 30.26 -9.30
N ALA A 106 -13.89 30.05 -10.05
CA ALA A 106 -13.54 28.73 -10.54
C ALA A 106 -13.17 27.79 -9.37
N PRO A 107 -13.63 26.53 -9.38
CA PRO A 107 -13.24 25.56 -8.35
C PRO A 107 -11.76 25.24 -8.46
N VAL A 108 -11.11 25.13 -7.30
CA VAL A 108 -9.70 24.72 -7.23
C VAL A 108 -9.63 23.20 -7.27
N THR A 109 -9.08 22.65 -8.34
CA THR A 109 -8.95 21.18 -8.53
C THR A 109 -7.51 20.70 -8.49
N ASP A 110 -6.55 21.62 -8.37
CA ASP A 110 -5.10 21.35 -8.40
C ASP A 110 -4.46 21.37 -7.01
N THR A 111 -5.26 21.46 -5.94
CA THR A 111 -4.76 21.61 -4.58
C THR A 111 -5.31 20.52 -3.65
N VAL A 112 -4.39 19.86 -2.95
CA VAL A 112 -4.68 18.89 -1.88
C VAL A 112 -4.31 19.51 -0.54
N LEU A 113 -5.25 19.45 0.39
CA LEU A 113 -5.11 19.85 1.78
C LEU A 113 -4.56 18.68 2.60
N LEU A 114 -3.49 18.93 3.34
CA LEU A 114 -2.80 17.93 4.14
C LEU A 114 -2.84 18.32 5.62
N SER A 115 -3.35 17.43 6.46
CA SER A 115 -3.24 17.54 7.91
C SER A 115 -2.02 16.76 8.38
N LEU A 116 -1.15 17.41 9.14
CA LEU A 116 0.14 16.87 9.56
C LEU A 116 0.17 16.60 11.06
N ASN A 117 0.73 15.46 11.45
CA ASN A 117 1.18 15.19 12.80
C ASN A 117 2.70 15.34 12.86
N CYS A 118 3.14 16.38 13.54
CA CYS A 118 4.52 16.77 13.76
C CYS A 118 5.03 16.41 15.16
N ASN A 119 4.34 15.50 15.85
CA ASN A 119 4.86 14.88 17.06
C ASN A 119 5.78 13.70 16.72
N ALA A 120 6.58 13.24 17.68
CA ALA A 120 7.38 12.04 17.49
C ALA A 120 6.50 10.81 17.23
N GLY A 121 7.02 9.84 16.46
CA GLY A 121 6.30 8.62 16.11
C GLY A 121 5.74 7.87 17.33
N VAL A 122 6.48 7.88 18.45
CA VAL A 122 6.01 7.45 19.77
C VAL A 122 6.47 8.43 20.85
N ALA A 123 5.60 8.70 21.83
CA ALA A 123 5.91 9.53 22.97
C ALA A 123 7.06 8.94 23.81
N THR A 124 7.97 9.80 24.24
CA THR A 124 9.02 9.47 25.22
C THR A 124 8.83 10.31 26.48
N ALA A 125 9.66 10.10 27.49
CA ALA A 125 9.67 10.94 28.69
C ALA A 125 9.97 12.43 28.41
N LYS A 126 10.59 12.74 27.26
CA LYS A 126 11.03 14.10 26.91
C LYS A 126 10.45 14.63 25.60
N THR A 127 9.72 13.81 24.84
CA THR A 127 9.23 14.18 23.51
C THR A 127 7.77 13.77 23.39
N PRO A 128 6.86 14.70 23.07
CA PRO A 128 5.47 14.36 22.81
C PRO A 128 5.38 13.51 21.54
N GLY A 129 4.40 12.61 21.50
CA GLY A 129 4.28 11.62 20.43
C GLY A 129 3.03 10.76 20.57
N ASN A 130 2.82 9.85 19.63
CA ASN A 130 1.71 8.91 19.72
C ASN A 130 1.91 7.98 20.91
N SER A 131 0.81 7.59 21.57
CA SER A 131 0.89 6.60 22.64
C SER A 131 1.44 5.28 22.08
N ALA A 132 2.38 4.65 22.77
CA ALA A 132 2.91 3.34 22.38
C ALA A 132 1.80 2.26 22.28
N ALA A 133 0.67 2.48 22.95
CA ALA A 133 -0.49 1.61 22.92
C ALA A 133 -1.52 1.97 21.82
N SER A 134 -1.37 3.09 21.10
CA SER A 134 -2.24 3.41 19.97
C SER A 134 -1.85 2.60 18.73
N PRO A 135 -2.76 2.39 17.76
CA PRO A 135 -2.43 1.76 16.49
C PRO A 135 -1.25 2.43 15.78
N GLU A 136 -1.21 3.76 15.79
CA GLU A 136 -0.18 4.59 15.15
C GLU A 136 1.15 4.45 15.87
N GLY A 137 1.16 4.48 17.22
CA GLY A 137 2.39 4.29 17.99
C GLY A 137 2.96 2.88 17.87
N ARG A 138 2.10 1.86 17.77
CA ARG A 138 2.54 0.48 17.46
C ARG A 138 3.14 0.38 16.07
N ALA A 139 2.54 1.01 15.06
CA ALA A 139 3.07 1.05 13.70
C ALA A 139 4.45 1.74 13.66
N ALA A 140 4.61 2.86 14.36
CA ALA A 140 5.89 3.57 14.45
C ALA A 140 6.98 2.72 15.13
N ILE A 141 6.66 1.98 16.19
CA ILE A 141 7.61 1.03 16.81
C ILE A 141 8.00 -0.09 15.84
N ALA A 142 7.05 -0.61 15.07
CA ALA A 142 7.31 -1.66 14.08
C ALA A 142 8.22 -1.14 12.95
N ALA A 143 7.92 0.04 12.39
CA ALA A 143 8.71 0.67 11.34
C ALA A 143 10.14 0.98 11.81
N ALA A 144 10.32 1.53 13.02
CA ALA A 144 11.65 1.78 13.58
C ALA A 144 12.49 0.51 13.76
N LYS A 145 11.86 -0.61 14.13
CA LYS A 145 12.54 -1.92 14.21
C LYS A 145 12.96 -2.45 12.84
N GLN A 146 12.14 -2.22 11.81
CA GLN A 146 12.47 -2.62 10.43
C GLN A 146 13.66 -1.81 9.92
N GLN A 147 13.63 -0.49 10.06
CA GLN A 147 14.74 0.39 9.66
C GLN A 147 16.05 0.02 10.37
N ALA A 148 16.00 -0.23 11.68
CA ALA A 148 17.20 -0.66 12.42
C ALA A 148 17.76 -2.01 11.91
N ALA A 149 16.90 -2.93 11.48
CA ALA A 149 17.34 -4.20 10.90
C ALA A 149 17.93 -4.02 9.49
N GLU A 150 17.35 -3.14 8.67
CA GLU A 150 17.87 -2.79 7.34
C GLU A 150 19.24 -2.12 7.44
N GLU A 151 19.40 -1.15 8.34
CA GLU A 151 20.69 -0.48 8.59
C GLU A 151 21.78 -1.45 9.05
N GLN A 152 21.44 -2.43 9.89
CA GLN A 152 22.38 -3.48 10.31
C GLN A 152 22.83 -4.34 9.13
N GLN A 153 21.89 -4.78 8.29
CA GLN A 153 22.21 -5.56 7.10
C GLN A 153 23.07 -4.76 6.11
N GLN A 154 22.79 -3.46 5.96
CA GLN A 154 23.51 -2.58 5.07
C GLN A 154 24.93 -2.31 5.58
N ALA A 155 25.10 -2.10 6.89
CA ALA A 155 26.41 -1.96 7.52
C ALA A 155 27.25 -3.25 7.39
N GLU A 156 26.63 -4.43 7.53
CA GLU A 156 27.30 -5.72 7.31
C GLU A 156 27.71 -5.91 5.84
N ALA A 157 26.83 -5.55 4.91
CA ALA A 157 27.12 -5.61 3.47
C ALA A 157 28.24 -4.65 3.07
N ASP A 158 28.28 -3.45 3.64
CA ASP A 158 29.33 -2.46 3.36
C ASP A 158 30.66 -2.86 4.01
N GLN A 159 30.64 -3.48 5.19
CA GLN A 159 31.85 -4.10 5.76
C GLN A 159 32.35 -5.31 4.96
N ALA A 160 31.46 -6.07 4.32
CA ALA A 160 31.86 -7.15 3.42
C ALA A 160 32.49 -6.61 2.13
N LYS A 161 31.94 -5.53 1.56
CA LYS A 161 32.52 -4.85 0.38
C LYS A 161 33.88 -4.20 0.67
N ALA A 162 34.08 -3.67 1.88
CA ALA A 162 35.35 -3.04 2.27
C ALA A 162 36.50 -4.03 2.53
N LYS A 163 36.21 -5.34 2.62
CA LYS A 163 37.19 -6.40 2.85
C LYS A 163 37.62 -7.13 1.57
N HIS A 164 37.09 -6.72 0.42
CA HIS A 164 37.43 -7.22 -0.92
C HIS A 164 38.04 -6.11 -1.77
#